data_AF-A0AAX3H276-F1
#
_entry.id   AF-A0AAX3H276-F1
#
_cell.length_a   1.000
_cell.length_b   1.000
_cell.length_c   1.000
_cell.angle_alpha   90.00
_cell.angle_beta   90.00
_cell.angle_gamma   90.00
#
_symmetry.space_group_name_H-M   'P 1'
#
loop_
_entity.id
_entity.type
_entity.pdbx_description
1 polymer ?
#
loop_
_entity_poly.entity_id
_entity_poly.type
_entity_poly.pdbx_seq_one_letter_code
_entity_poly.pdbx_strand_id
1 'polypeptide(L)'
;MHSLQKQKKNNPILKIAFIFERVLAVVVLIAVFLGTIDVLRLMWGAYIVDFQNPVQYSQLNDFLAQILLLVIGVELVVMLSLHIPGAFIEALLYAIARKMLLLPKNEGMIDVLIGVIAIAGLFAIKKFLVTKDKSALNIMSIHDEEAIKAQQNKEDEDKSI
;
A
#
# COMPACT_ATOMS: atom_id res chain seq x y z
N MET A 1 10.37 14.81 34.24
CA MET A 1 10.27 14.35 32.83
C MET A 1 11.29 13.25 32.57
N HIS A 2 11.02 11.96 32.88
CA HIS A 2 11.90 10.86 32.42
C HIS A 2 11.31 9.44 32.54
N SER A 3 10.00 9.24 32.40
CA SER A 3 9.36 7.93 32.57
C SER A 3 8.76 7.29 31.30
N LEU A 4 9.01 7.81 30.10
CA LEU A 4 8.44 7.28 28.84
C LEU A 4 9.39 6.41 27.99
N GLN A 5 10.29 5.63 28.61
CA GLN A 5 11.18 4.71 27.86
C GLN A 5 11.12 3.25 28.32
N LYS A 6 9.99 2.79 28.87
CA LYS A 6 9.87 1.38 29.33
C LYS A 6 8.70 0.62 28.71
N GLN A 7 8.66 0.58 27.37
CA GLN A 7 7.97 -0.46 26.62
C GLN A 7 8.86 -0.97 25.47
N LYS A 8 10.13 -1.29 25.77
CA LYS A 8 10.92 -2.21 24.94
C LYS A 8 10.42 -3.63 25.21
N LYS A 9 9.23 -3.95 24.72
CA LYS A 9 8.69 -5.30 24.76
C LYS A 9 9.41 -6.07 23.66
N ASN A 10 10.26 -7.00 24.07
CA ASN A 10 10.84 -8.03 23.20
C ASN A 10 9.67 -8.86 22.63
N ASN A 11 8.97 -8.36 21.62
CA ASN A 11 7.86 -9.05 21.00
C ASN A 11 8.45 -9.99 19.94
N PRO A 12 8.60 -11.30 20.22
CA PRO A 12 9.15 -12.26 19.27
C PRO A 12 8.37 -12.26 17.94
N ILE A 13 7.09 -11.88 17.98
CA ILE A 13 6.23 -11.69 16.81
C ILE A 13 6.79 -10.66 15.83
N LEU A 14 7.26 -9.49 16.29
CA LEU A 14 7.83 -8.50 15.37
C LEU A 14 9.13 -9.04 14.74
N LYS A 15 9.94 -9.74 15.54
CA LYS A 15 11.19 -10.34 15.04
C LYS A 15 10.92 -11.45 14.01
N ILE A 16 9.87 -12.24 14.22
CA ILE A 16 9.42 -13.26 13.25
C ILE A 16 8.93 -12.58 11.96
N ALA A 17 8.15 -11.51 12.07
CA ALA A 17 7.62 -10.78 10.91
C ALA A 17 8.74 -10.24 10.02
N PHE A 18 9.78 -9.63 10.61
CA PHE A 18 10.95 -9.17 9.85
C PHE A 18 11.78 -10.30 9.21
N ILE A 19 11.74 -11.51 9.78
CA ILE A 19 12.37 -12.69 9.16
C ILE A 19 11.57 -13.13 7.94
N PHE A 20 10.24 -13.21 8.08
CA PHE A 20 9.34 -13.61 6.99
C PHE A 20 9.38 -12.62 5.85
N GLU A 21 9.42 -11.32 6.14
CA GLU A 21 9.58 -10.27 5.14
C GLU A 21 10.82 -10.46 4.26
N ARG A 22 11.98 -10.68 4.89
CA ARG A 22 13.23 -10.89 4.15
C ARG A 22 13.17 -12.16 3.30
N VAL A 23 12.58 -13.23 3.82
CA VAL A 23 12.40 -14.47 3.06
C VAL A 23 11.49 -14.24 1.86
N LEU A 24 10.35 -13.57 2.05
CA LEU A 24 9.42 -13.24 0.97
C LEU A 24 10.06 -12.35 -0.08
N ALA A 25 10.80 -11.32 0.33
CA ALA A 25 11.51 -10.43 -0.59
C ALA A 25 12.52 -11.21 -1.45
N VAL A 26 13.28 -12.15 -0.87
CA VAL A 26 14.22 -13.00 -1.62
C VAL A 26 13.50 -13.94 -2.59
N VAL A 27 12.38 -14.54 -2.18
CA VAL A 27 11.59 -15.43 -3.05
C VAL A 27 11.06 -14.67 -4.26
N VAL A 28 10.47 -13.48 -4.05
CA VAL A 28 9.96 -12.65 -5.14
C VAL A 28 11.10 -12.16 -6.04
N LEU A 29 12.25 -11.79 -5.46
CA LEU A 29 13.43 -11.39 -6.23
C LEU A 29 13.90 -12.49 -7.19
N ILE A 30 13.93 -13.75 -6.73
CA ILE A 30 14.27 -14.90 -7.59
C ILE A 30 13.22 -15.07 -8.69
N ALA A 31 11.93 -14.95 -8.37
CA ALA A 31 10.86 -15.06 -9.36
C ALA A 31 10.97 -13.97 -10.45
N VAL A 32 11.25 -12.72 -10.07
CA VAL A 32 11.50 -11.61 -11.00
C VAL A 32 12.73 -11.88 -11.87
N PHE A 33 13.80 -12.42 -11.28
CA PHE A 33 15.00 -12.76 -12.03
C PHE A 33 14.73 -13.84 -13.08
N LEU A 34 14.06 -14.93 -12.69
CA LEU A 34 13.66 -16.00 -13.62
C LEU A 34 12.72 -15.49 -14.70
N GLY A 35 11.75 -14.64 -14.35
CA GLY A 35 10.84 -14.04 -15.32
C GLY A 35 11.54 -13.09 -16.30
N THR A 36 12.58 -12.37 -15.86
CA THR A 36 13.43 -11.57 -16.78
C THR A 36 14.09 -12.45 -17.84
N ILE A 37 14.64 -13.61 -17.44
CA ILE A 37 15.23 -14.57 -18.37
C ILE A 37 14.18 -15.14 -19.34
N ASP A 38 12.98 -15.43 -18.85
CA ASP A 38 11.88 -15.95 -19.66
C ASP A 38 11.43 -14.96 -20.74
N VAL A 39 11.28 -13.67 -20.38
CA VAL A 39 10.96 -12.60 -21.35
C VAL A 39 12.04 -12.46 -22.41
N LEU A 40 13.32 -12.49 -22.02
CA LEU A 40 14.43 -12.42 -22.96
C LEU A 40 14.43 -13.60 -23.94
N ARG A 41 14.13 -14.81 -23.45
CA ARG A 41 14.00 -16.01 -24.29
C ARG A 41 12.85 -15.85 -25.30
N LEU A 42 11.71 -15.32 -24.86
CA LEU A 42 10.54 -15.11 -25.71
C LEU A 42 10.82 -14.06 -26.81
N MET A 43 11.48 -12.96 -26.45
CA MET A 43 11.90 -11.94 -27.41
C MET A 43 12.90 -12.46 -28.43
N TRP A 44 13.88 -13.26 -27.99
CA TRP A 44 14.86 -13.88 -28.88
C TRP A 44 14.19 -14.83 -29.89
N GLY A 45 13.26 -15.66 -29.42
CA GLY A 45 12.50 -16.56 -30.28
C GLY A 45 11.67 -15.84 -31.34
N ALA A 46 10.99 -14.75 -30.97
CA ALA A 46 10.13 -14.01 -31.89
C ALA A 46 10.89 -13.11 -32.88
N TYR A 47 11.97 -12.45 -32.46
CA TYR A 47 12.68 -11.48 -33.30
C TYR A 47 13.86 -12.05 -34.11
N ILE A 48 14.54 -13.08 -33.61
CA ILE A 48 15.74 -13.64 -34.28
C ILE A 48 15.40 -14.88 -35.11
N VAL A 49 14.45 -15.72 -34.67
CA VAL A 49 14.23 -17.06 -35.26
C VAL A 49 13.11 -17.08 -36.30
N ASP A 50 12.06 -16.26 -36.15
CA ASP A 50 10.87 -16.29 -37.01
C ASP A 50 10.72 -14.98 -37.82
N PHE A 51 11.68 -14.70 -38.71
CA PHE A 51 11.65 -13.52 -39.59
C PHE A 51 10.59 -13.59 -40.70
N GLN A 52 9.85 -14.70 -40.82
CA GLN A 52 8.89 -14.93 -41.91
C GLN A 52 7.51 -14.32 -41.63
N ASN A 53 7.20 -14.01 -40.37
CA ASN A 53 5.93 -13.39 -39.99
C ASN A 53 6.18 -12.02 -39.33
N PRO A 54 5.59 -10.92 -39.82
CA PRO A 54 5.70 -9.63 -39.14
C PRO A 54 5.11 -9.74 -37.73
N VAL A 55 5.81 -9.16 -36.74
CA VAL A 55 5.40 -9.17 -35.32
C VAL A 55 3.98 -8.64 -35.21
N GLN A 56 3.07 -9.51 -34.80
CA GLN A 56 1.67 -9.15 -34.65
C GLN A 56 1.48 -8.31 -33.39
N TYR A 57 0.48 -7.44 -33.40
CA TYR A 57 0.12 -6.61 -32.25
C TYR A 57 -0.13 -7.43 -30.97
N SER A 58 -0.63 -8.67 -31.11
CA SER A 58 -0.82 -9.62 -30.01
C SER A 58 0.50 -10.00 -29.33
N GLN A 59 1.55 -10.32 -30.09
CA GLN A 59 2.86 -10.70 -29.55
C GLN A 59 3.50 -9.53 -28.80
N LEU A 60 3.39 -8.30 -29.33
CA LEU A 60 3.83 -7.11 -28.63
C LEU A 60 3.07 -6.89 -27.31
N ASN A 61 1.75 -7.10 -27.33
CA ASN A 61 0.92 -7.00 -26.14
C ASN A 61 1.35 -8.03 -25.07
N ASP A 62 1.67 -9.26 -25.48
CA ASP A 62 2.16 -10.31 -24.58
C ASP A 62 3.53 -9.97 -23.99
N PHE A 63 4.48 -9.43 -24.79
CA PHE A 63 5.76 -8.96 -24.27
C PHE A 63 5.60 -7.85 -23.24
N LEU A 64 4.78 -6.85 -23.55
CA LEU A 64 4.48 -5.77 -22.63
C LEU A 64 3.80 -6.32 -21.37
N ALA A 65 2.85 -7.25 -21.50
CA ALA A 65 2.17 -7.88 -20.37
C ALA A 65 3.13 -8.52 -19.36
N GLN A 66 4.17 -9.17 -19.88
CA GLN A 66 5.16 -9.91 -19.12
C GLN A 66 6.19 -8.96 -18.50
N ILE A 67 6.64 -7.94 -19.24
CA ILE A 67 7.51 -6.86 -18.72
C ILE A 67 6.80 -6.08 -17.61
N LEU A 68 5.55 -5.66 -17.83
CA LEU A 68 4.75 -4.98 -16.82
C LEU A 68 4.62 -5.84 -15.55
N LEU A 69 4.43 -7.15 -15.70
CA LEU A 69 4.37 -8.07 -14.55
C LEU A 69 5.69 -8.11 -13.76
N LEU A 70 6.84 -8.05 -14.43
CA LEU A 70 8.15 -7.98 -13.78
C LEU A 70 8.33 -6.68 -13.00
N VAL A 71 7.90 -5.54 -13.55
CA VAL A 71 7.99 -4.24 -12.87
C VAL A 71 7.18 -4.24 -11.56
N ILE A 72 5.96 -4.79 -11.59
CA ILE A 72 5.15 -4.98 -10.36
C ILE A 72 5.92 -5.83 -9.35
N GLY A 73 6.58 -6.91 -9.81
CA GLY A 73 7.37 -7.79 -8.96
C GLY A 73 8.55 -7.06 -8.28
N VAL A 74 9.25 -6.19 -9.02
CA VAL A 74 10.35 -5.37 -8.48
C VAL A 74 9.83 -4.38 -7.45
N GLU A 75 8.75 -3.66 -7.76
CA GLU A 75 8.14 -2.71 -6.81
C GLU A 75 7.65 -3.41 -5.54
N LEU A 76 7.12 -4.63 -5.68
CA LEU A 76 6.70 -5.44 -4.54
C LEU A 76 7.88 -5.83 -3.64
N VAL A 77 9.06 -6.16 -4.19
CA VAL A 77 10.28 -6.41 -3.40
C VAL A 77 10.70 -5.16 -2.63
N VAL A 78 10.65 -3.99 -3.27
CA VAL A 78 10.98 -2.71 -2.62
C VAL A 78 9.98 -2.39 -1.52
N MET A 79 8.69 -2.57 -1.77
CA MET A 79 7.64 -2.37 -0.79
C MET A 79 7.78 -3.31 0.41
N LEU A 80 8.04 -4.60 0.17
CA LEU A 80 8.30 -5.58 1.22
C LEU A 80 9.53 -5.19 2.03
N SER A 81 10.60 -4.69 1.40
CA SER A 81 11.86 -4.39 2.11
C SER A 81 11.82 -3.09 2.92
N LEU A 82 11.06 -2.10 2.47
CA LEU A 82 11.13 -0.74 3.00
C LEU A 82 9.99 -0.40 3.97
N HIS A 83 8.96 -1.24 4.07
CA HIS A 83 7.79 -1.02 4.96
C HIS A 83 7.12 0.36 4.76
N ILE A 84 7.27 0.97 3.58
CA ILE A 84 6.72 2.30 3.30
C ILE A 84 5.34 2.14 2.64
N PRO A 85 4.24 2.62 3.26
CA PRO A 85 2.89 2.49 2.72
C PRO A 85 2.67 3.24 1.39
N GLY A 86 3.56 4.19 1.03
CA GLY A 86 3.51 4.92 -0.24
C GLY A 86 3.80 4.04 -1.47
N ALA A 87 4.79 3.15 -1.38
CA ALA A 87 5.18 2.26 -2.48
C ALA A 87 4.09 1.24 -2.86
N PHE A 88 3.20 0.92 -1.93
CA PHE A 88 2.07 0.02 -2.18
C PHE A 88 1.06 0.60 -3.19
N ILE A 89 0.79 1.90 -3.12
CA ILE A 89 -0.19 2.54 -3.99
C ILE A 89 0.33 2.56 -5.43
N GLU A 90 1.62 2.79 -5.63
CA GLU A 90 2.28 2.75 -6.93
C GLU A 90 2.18 1.35 -7.55
N ALA A 91 2.55 0.30 -6.79
CA ALA A 91 2.43 -1.09 -7.23
C ALA A 91 0.98 -1.50 -7.54
N LEU A 92 0.03 -1.00 -6.75
CA LEU A 92 -1.40 -1.25 -6.99
C LEU A 92 -1.90 -0.54 -8.26
N LEU A 93 -1.48 0.70 -8.50
CA LEU A 93 -1.79 1.43 -9.72
C LEU A 93 -1.24 0.69 -10.94
N TYR A 94 -0.01 0.19 -10.86
CA TYR A 94 0.63 -0.55 -11.93
C TYR A 94 -0.11 -1.87 -12.23
N ALA A 95 -0.55 -2.58 -11.19
CA ALA A 95 -1.36 -3.79 -11.33
C ALA A 95 -2.71 -3.52 -12.01
N ILE A 96 -3.36 -2.39 -11.68
CA ILE A 96 -4.62 -1.97 -12.31
C ILE A 96 -4.39 -1.55 -13.76
N ALA A 97 -3.32 -0.78 -14.03
CA ALA A 97 -2.96 -0.32 -15.38
C ALA A 97 -2.71 -1.51 -16.32
N ARG A 98 -1.99 -2.54 -15.84
CA ARG A 98 -1.79 -3.79 -16.58
C ARG A 98 -3.13 -4.45 -16.93
N LYS A 99 -4.07 -4.55 -15.97
CA LYS A 99 -5.40 -5.10 -16.28
C LYS A 99 -6.11 -4.28 -17.36
N MET A 100 -6.07 -2.95 -17.29
CA MET A 100 -6.73 -2.09 -18.28
C MET A 100 -6.12 -2.20 -19.69
N LEU A 101 -4.80 -2.37 -19.81
CA LEU A 101 -4.12 -2.47 -21.11
C LEU A 101 -4.27 -3.85 -21.78
N LEU A 102 -4.37 -4.91 -20.96
CA LEU A 102 -4.31 -6.29 -21.45
C LEU A 102 -5.68 -6.95 -21.58
N LEU A 103 -6.74 -6.39 -20.98
CA LEU A 103 -8.07 -6.99 -21.07
C LEU A 103 -8.54 -6.95 -22.53
N PRO A 104 -8.89 -8.11 -23.13
CA PRO A 104 -9.60 -8.13 -24.39
C PRO A 104 -10.86 -7.27 -24.26
N LYS A 105 -11.24 -6.53 -25.31
CA LYS A 105 -12.43 -5.63 -25.33
C LYS A 105 -13.76 -6.29 -24.90
N ASN A 106 -13.77 -7.60 -24.72
CA ASN A 106 -14.91 -8.45 -24.41
C ASN A 106 -15.06 -8.70 -22.90
N GLU A 107 -13.99 -8.53 -22.11
CA GLU A 107 -14.04 -8.59 -20.65
C GLU A 107 -14.21 -7.16 -20.11
N GLY A 108 -15.29 -6.93 -19.36
CA GLY A 108 -15.77 -5.58 -19.07
C GLY A 108 -14.82 -4.78 -18.18
N MET A 109 -14.31 -3.65 -18.70
CA MET A 109 -13.65 -2.59 -17.90
C MET A 109 -14.51 -2.09 -16.73
N ILE A 110 -15.81 -2.40 -16.71
CA ILE A 110 -16.74 -2.09 -15.63
C ILE A 110 -16.32 -2.75 -14.31
N ASP A 111 -15.76 -3.95 -14.31
CA ASP A 111 -15.34 -4.63 -13.07
C ASP A 111 -14.19 -3.88 -12.38
N VAL A 112 -13.24 -3.37 -13.18
CA VAL A 112 -12.15 -2.53 -12.69
C VAL A 112 -12.71 -1.21 -12.15
N LEU A 113 -13.66 -0.59 -12.86
CA LEU A 113 -14.30 0.65 -12.44
C LEU A 113 -15.04 0.51 -11.10
N ILE A 114 -15.82 -0.57 -10.94
CA ILE A 114 -16.51 -0.87 -9.68
C ILE A 114 -15.51 -1.08 -8.54
N GLY A 115 -14.40 -1.77 -8.80
CA GLY A 115 -13.32 -1.93 -7.83
C GLY A 115 -12.71 -0.60 -7.38
N VAL A 116 -12.45 0.32 -8.31
CA VAL A 116 -11.92 1.65 -7.99
C VAL A 116 -12.93 2.48 -7.18
N ILE A 117 -14.22 2.43 -7.53
CA ILE A 117 -15.28 3.10 -6.77
C ILE A 117 -15.39 2.53 -5.35
N ALA A 118 -15.27 1.21 -5.18
CA ALA A 118 -15.27 0.57 -3.87
C ALA A 118 -14.10 1.03 -2.99
N ILE A 119 -12.88 1.11 -3.55
CA ILE A 119 -11.69 1.61 -2.84
C ILE A 119 -11.87 3.09 -2.46
N ALA A 120 -12.42 3.91 -3.36
CA ALA A 120 -12.73 5.31 -3.08
C ALA A 120 -13.77 5.45 -1.94
N GLY A 121 -14.80 4.61 -1.94
CA GLY A 121 -15.82 4.55 -0.88
C GLY A 121 -15.21 4.19 0.48
N LEU A 122 -14.33 3.19 0.53
CA LEU A 122 -13.61 2.82 1.76
C LEU A 122 -12.78 3.99 2.31
N PHE A 123 -12.11 4.72 1.42
CA PHE A 123 -11.32 5.90 1.81
C PHE A 123 -12.20 7.04 2.33
N ALA A 124 -13.38 7.25 1.73
CA ALA A 124 -14.36 8.24 2.17
C ALA A 124 -14.92 7.90 3.55
N ILE A 125 -15.30 6.65 3.79
CA ILE A 125 -15.77 6.17 5.11
C ILE A 125 -14.68 6.38 6.16
N LYS A 126 -13.45 5.96 5.86
CA LYS A 126 -12.30 6.16 6.76
C LYS A 126 -12.14 7.65 7.11
N LYS A 127 -12.18 8.54 6.11
CA LYS A 127 -12.04 9.99 6.33
C LYS A 127 -13.17 10.55 7.19
N PHE A 128 -14.41 10.16 6.92
CA PHE A 128 -15.58 10.71 7.60
C PHE A 128 -15.69 10.23 9.06
N LEU A 129 -15.34 8.96 9.33
CA LEU A 129 -15.42 8.39 10.68
C LEU A 129 -14.26 8.86 11.57
N VAL A 130 -13.03 8.88 11.05
CA VAL A 130 -11.84 9.32 11.81
C VAL A 130 -11.84 10.84 12.07
N THR A 131 -12.48 11.63 11.21
CA THR A 131 -12.62 13.08 11.44
C THR A 131 -13.66 13.39 12.52
N LYS A 132 -14.74 12.60 12.63
CA LYS A 132 -15.76 12.78 13.68
C LYS A 132 -15.22 12.53 15.08
N ASP A 133 -14.35 11.55 15.24
CA ASP A 133 -13.75 11.20 16.54
C ASP A 133 -12.83 12.34 17.06
N LYS A 134 -12.11 13.00 16.15
CA LYS A 134 -11.29 14.18 16.47
C LYS A 134 -12.10 15.40 16.93
N SER A 135 -13.32 15.58 16.41
CA SER A 135 -14.19 16.68 16.81
C SER A 135 -14.86 16.45 18.17
N ALA A 136 -15.21 15.21 18.52
CA ALA A 136 -15.79 14.89 19.83
C ALA A 136 -14.76 14.99 20.96
N LEU A 137 -13.51 14.56 20.71
CA LEU A 137 -12.42 14.64 21.70
C LEU A 137 -12.05 16.09 22.03
N ASN A 138 -12.03 16.99 21.04
CA ASN A 138 -11.73 18.42 21.25
C ASN A 138 -12.79 19.17 22.05
N ILE A 139 -14.06 18.74 22.04
CA ILE A 139 -15.13 19.41 22.81
C ILE A 139 -15.15 18.94 24.27
N MET A 140 -14.86 17.65 24.52
CA MET A 140 -14.81 17.13 25.90
C MET A 140 -13.68 17.78 26.71
N SER A 141 -12.50 17.99 26.12
CA SER A 141 -11.36 18.58 26.82
C SER A 141 -11.56 20.05 27.21
N ILE A 142 -12.39 20.81 26.48
CA ILE A 142 -12.67 22.22 26.78
C ILE A 142 -13.58 22.33 28.02
N HIS A 143 -14.56 21.43 28.16
CA HIS A 143 -15.52 21.48 29.25
C HIS A 143 -14.92 21.01 30.60
N ASP A 144 -14.01 20.04 30.55
CA ASP A 144 -13.27 19.61 31.74
C ASP A 144 -12.29 20.70 32.23
N GLU A 145 -11.69 21.48 31.32
CA GLU A 145 -10.74 22.54 31.69
C GLU A 145 -11.42 23.78 32.31
N GLU A 146 -12.64 24.14 31.86
CA GLU A 146 -13.45 25.19 32.52
C GLU A 146 -13.94 24.75 33.91
N ALA A 147 -14.34 23.48 34.07
CA ALA A 147 -14.76 22.93 35.35
C ALA A 147 -13.62 22.88 36.38
N ILE A 148 -12.40 22.50 35.96
CA ILE A 148 -11.21 22.47 36.82
C ILE A 148 -10.78 23.88 37.23
N LYS A 149 -10.82 24.85 36.31
CA LYS A 149 -10.50 26.27 36.62
C LYS A 149 -11.51 26.89 37.58
N ALA A 150 -12.80 26.57 37.44
CA ALA A 150 -13.84 27.05 38.34
C ALA A 150 -13.74 26.46 39.76
N GLN A 151 -13.15 25.26 39.91
CA GLN A 151 -12.89 24.66 41.22
C GLN A 151 -11.65 25.24 41.89
N GLN A 152 -10.56 25.44 41.14
CA GLN A 152 -9.35 26.10 41.66
C GLN A 152 -9.63 27.51 42.17
N ASN A 153 -10.43 28.29 41.42
CA ASN A 153 -10.73 29.66 41.80
C ASN A 153 -11.59 29.76 43.09
N LYS A 154 -12.36 28.71 43.45
CA LYS A 154 -13.14 28.65 44.69
C LYS A 154 -12.30 28.20 45.89
N GLU A 155 -11.35 27.30 45.70
CA GLU A 155 -10.40 26.89 46.76
C GLU A 155 -9.44 28.01 47.16
N ASP A 156 -9.09 28.88 46.22
CA ASP A 156 -8.24 30.05 46.50
C ASP A 156 -9.01 31.19 47.22
N GLU A 157 -10.32 31.30 47.00
CA GLU A 157 -11.18 32.28 47.70
C GLU A 157 -11.40 31.90 49.19
N ASP A 158 -11.64 30.62 49.48
CA ASP A 158 -11.92 30.10 50.85
C ASP A 158 -10.69 30.14 51.77
N LYS A 159 -9.47 30.11 51.21
CA LYS A 159 -8.21 30.23 51.98
C LYS A 159 -7.79 31.67 52.29
N SER A 160 -8.52 32.66 51.77
CA SER A 160 -8.18 34.08 51.89
C SER A 160 -8.97 34.84 52.96
N ILE A 161 -9.91 34.16 53.63
CA ILE A 161 -10.75 34.70 54.73
C ILE A 161 -10.25 34.19 56.09
#